data_AF-A0A956DKM7-F1
#
_entry.id   AF-A0A956DKM7-F1
#
_cell.length_a   1.000
_cell.length_b   1.000
_cell.length_c   1.000
_cell.angle_alpha   90.00
_cell.angle_beta   90.00
_cell.angle_gamma   90.00
#
_symmetry.space_group_name_H-M   'P 1'
#
loop_
_entity.id
_entity.type
_entity.pdbx_description
1 polymer ?
#
loop_
_entity_poly.entity_id
_entity_poly.type
_entity_poly.pdbx_seq_one_letter_code
_entity_poly.pdbx_strand_id
1 'polypeptide(L)'
;MQWRGVGQTHSGRQRDLNDDAHHCDDGRGLYVVADGLGDEKDSRLAATAAIQAAVTSVGAALDAIDGEADRAGLVEVVRQAVLDAARDVYWLGHSGEERAGFGSSLTLVLVRDGFAVVAHVGDCRVYLVREGSASQVTIDHRLANELDEGEESAFEAPSQRALIRMVGNQPTVTVDAFSVDLLAHDRLLLCSDGMARHIESEQWLAFQLKGDALDALAEELIVHANDKGGEDNATVVLVALDPSPGELERERRRSTAVSGRLNALARVFLFQSLPVGLLSRVLTHCEVRKLAAGDVLIEEGAPCDQLVVVVKGALDVRRGDEVCGTIEAGGHTGAPTLLRPREARSTLQAVEKTTVIALHQLGFWTLVKARPRLGINLLERLVVELGRELDASIARLDDGRDDTNALDPYERL
;
A
#
# COMPACT_ATOMS: atom_id res chain seq x y z
N MET A 1 13.16 11.46 -11.97
CA MET A 1 14.02 11.25 -10.80
C MET A 1 15.06 10.25 -11.21
N GLN A 2 16.28 10.36 -10.70
CA GLN A 2 17.21 9.25 -10.80
C GLN A 2 16.97 8.33 -9.60
N TRP A 3 16.99 7.03 -9.84
CA TRP A 3 16.89 6.04 -8.79
C TRP A 3 18.10 5.13 -8.87
N ARG A 4 18.54 4.65 -7.71
CA ARG A 4 19.65 3.71 -7.58
C ARG A 4 19.29 2.70 -6.51
N GLY A 5 19.44 1.43 -6.83
CA GLY A 5 19.26 0.31 -5.93
C GLY A 5 20.57 -0.35 -5.53
N VAL A 6 20.65 -0.80 -4.29
CA VAL A 6 21.72 -1.68 -3.80
C VAL A 6 21.09 -2.84 -3.07
N GLY A 7 21.42 -4.06 -3.51
CA GLY A 7 21.03 -5.30 -2.86
C GLY A 7 22.18 -5.89 -2.05
N GLN A 8 21.88 -6.41 -0.86
CA GLN A 8 22.79 -7.20 -0.03
C GLN A 8 22.05 -8.40 0.53
N THR A 9 22.75 -9.53 0.63
CA THR A 9 22.18 -10.78 1.15
C THR A 9 23.24 -11.60 1.88
N HIS A 10 22.84 -12.25 2.97
CA HIS A 10 23.69 -13.12 3.78
C HIS A 10 22.91 -14.32 4.28
N SER A 11 23.55 -15.49 4.38
CA SER A 11 22.91 -16.72 4.85
C SER A 11 22.51 -16.71 6.33
N GLY A 12 22.77 -15.65 7.08
CA GLY A 12 22.76 -15.71 8.54
C GLY A 12 23.99 -16.43 9.12
N ARG A 13 24.02 -16.58 10.45
CA ARG A 13 25.07 -17.30 11.21
C ARG A 13 24.69 -18.74 11.54
N GLN A 14 23.41 -19.10 11.41
CA GLN A 14 22.87 -20.40 11.81
C GLN A 14 22.34 -21.26 10.65
N ARG A 15 22.42 -20.77 9.40
CA ARG A 15 22.08 -21.55 8.20
C ARG A 15 23.32 -21.83 7.36
N ASP A 16 23.33 -22.99 6.72
CA ASP A 16 24.40 -23.41 5.81
C ASP A 16 24.25 -22.82 4.40
N LEU A 17 23.02 -22.56 3.98
CA LEU A 17 22.67 -22.06 2.66
C LEU A 17 21.88 -20.75 2.77
N ASN A 18 21.93 -19.99 1.69
CA ASN A 18 21.13 -18.79 1.50
C ASN A 18 20.02 -19.09 0.48
N ASP A 19 18.80 -19.19 0.98
CA ASP A 19 17.56 -19.49 0.27
C ASP A 19 16.87 -18.22 -0.23
N ASP A 20 17.28 -17.05 0.27
CA ASP A 20 16.85 -15.76 -0.26
C ASP A 20 17.49 -15.47 -1.63
N ALA A 21 16.77 -14.68 -2.41
CA ALA A 21 17.27 -14.05 -3.63
C ALA A 21 16.80 -12.59 -3.74
N HIS A 22 17.55 -11.80 -4.49
CA HIS A 22 17.15 -10.43 -4.83
C HIS A 22 17.57 -10.06 -6.26
N HIS A 23 16.95 -9.01 -6.79
CA HIS A 23 17.26 -8.44 -8.09
C HIS A 23 17.23 -6.91 -8.02
N CYS A 24 18.20 -6.26 -8.66
CA CYS A 24 18.28 -4.81 -8.82
C CYS A 24 18.52 -4.49 -10.29
N ASP A 25 17.59 -3.77 -10.91
CA ASP A 25 17.72 -3.25 -12.27
C ASP A 25 17.41 -1.75 -12.24
N ASP A 26 18.44 -0.94 -12.09
CA ASP A 26 18.34 0.53 -12.13
C ASP A 26 17.89 1.03 -13.51
N GLY A 27 18.22 0.32 -14.59
CA GLY A 27 17.80 0.68 -15.95
C GLY A 27 16.29 0.62 -16.11
N ARG A 28 15.66 -0.40 -15.52
CA ARG A 28 14.20 -0.56 -15.48
C ARG A 28 13.59 -0.09 -14.16
N GLY A 29 14.33 0.44 -13.20
CA GLY A 29 13.81 0.79 -11.87
C GLY A 29 13.05 -0.35 -11.20
N LEU A 30 13.46 -1.59 -11.44
CA LEU A 30 12.80 -2.81 -10.95
C LEU A 30 13.65 -3.46 -9.87
N TYR A 31 13.05 -3.66 -8.70
CA TYR A 31 13.71 -4.19 -7.52
C TYR A 31 12.86 -5.33 -6.95
N VAL A 32 13.49 -6.44 -6.61
CA VAL A 32 12.78 -7.66 -6.19
C VAL A 32 13.51 -8.31 -5.02
N VAL A 33 12.75 -8.82 -4.05
CA VAL A 33 13.23 -9.71 -2.98
C VAL A 33 12.30 -10.92 -2.92
N ALA A 34 12.87 -12.10 -2.75
CA ALA A 34 12.17 -13.35 -2.56
C ALA A 34 12.88 -14.20 -1.51
N ASP A 35 12.09 -14.85 -0.66
CA ASP A 35 12.54 -15.83 0.35
C ASP A 35 12.04 -17.21 -0.08
N GLY A 36 12.97 -18.14 -0.27
CA GLY A 36 12.73 -19.47 -0.79
C GLY A 36 12.24 -20.44 0.27
N LEU A 37 11.23 -21.24 -0.08
CA LEU A 37 10.66 -22.27 0.77
C LEU A 37 10.77 -23.64 0.10
N GLY A 38 11.11 -24.66 0.88
CA GLY A 38 11.33 -26.02 0.42
C GLY A 38 12.43 -26.73 1.20
N ASP A 39 12.80 -27.92 0.73
CA ASP A 39 13.89 -28.70 1.32
C ASP A 39 15.25 -28.32 0.70
N GLU A 40 16.25 -28.12 1.56
CA GLU A 40 17.65 -27.85 1.18
C GLU A 40 17.82 -26.88 0.00
N LYS A 41 18.25 -27.37 -1.17
CA LYS A 41 18.61 -26.56 -2.34
C LYS A 41 17.42 -26.11 -3.18
N ASP A 42 16.24 -26.67 -2.91
CA ASP A 42 15.04 -26.37 -3.67
C ASP A 42 14.46 -25.00 -3.30
N SER A 43 14.66 -24.55 -2.05
CA SER A 43 14.24 -23.23 -1.56
C SER A 43 14.84 -22.09 -2.40
N ARG A 44 16.17 -22.06 -2.51
CA ARG A 44 16.86 -21.05 -3.34
C ARG A 44 16.42 -21.10 -4.81
N LEU A 45 16.17 -22.29 -5.34
CA LEU A 45 15.70 -22.45 -6.72
C LEU A 45 14.30 -21.85 -6.89
N ALA A 46 13.40 -22.04 -5.93
CA ALA A 46 12.07 -21.43 -5.96
C ALA A 46 12.15 -19.90 -5.95
N ALA A 47 12.95 -19.30 -5.06
CA ALA A 47 13.15 -17.84 -5.00
C ALA A 47 13.74 -17.30 -6.32
N THR A 48 14.79 -17.94 -6.84
CA THR A 48 15.44 -17.52 -8.08
C THR A 48 14.49 -17.65 -9.28
N ALA A 49 13.71 -18.72 -9.36
CA ALA A 49 12.72 -18.93 -10.41
C ALA A 49 11.58 -17.89 -10.34
N ALA A 50 11.09 -17.59 -9.14
CA ALA A 50 10.07 -16.57 -8.91
C ALA A 50 10.54 -15.19 -9.41
N ILE A 51 11.76 -14.78 -9.01
CA ILE A 51 12.37 -13.53 -9.46
C ILE A 51 12.54 -13.52 -10.98
N GLN A 52 13.10 -14.58 -11.55
CA GLN A 52 13.37 -14.64 -13.00
C GLN A 52 12.08 -14.52 -13.82
N ALA A 53 11.02 -15.24 -13.42
CA ALA A 53 9.72 -15.18 -14.09
C ALA A 53 9.12 -13.77 -14.01
N ALA A 54 9.12 -13.16 -12.81
CA ALA A 54 8.59 -11.82 -12.61
C ALA A 54 9.37 -10.75 -13.39
N VAL A 55 10.71 -10.78 -13.35
CA VAL A 55 11.57 -9.85 -14.08
C VAL A 55 11.38 -9.97 -15.60
N THR A 56 11.23 -11.20 -16.09
CA THR A 56 10.97 -11.46 -17.51
C THR A 56 9.60 -10.93 -17.93
N SER A 57 8.55 -11.20 -17.15
CA SER A 57 7.19 -10.74 -17.42
C SER A 57 7.08 -9.20 -17.37
N VAL A 58 7.64 -8.55 -16.33
CA VAL A 58 7.70 -7.08 -16.26
C VAL A 58 8.47 -6.51 -17.45
N GLY A 59 9.64 -7.09 -17.76
CA GLY A 59 10.45 -6.64 -18.90
C GLY A 59 9.69 -6.67 -20.22
N ALA A 60 9.08 -7.81 -20.53
CA ALA A 60 8.30 -7.99 -21.76
C ALA A 60 7.09 -7.03 -21.82
N ALA A 61 6.38 -6.83 -20.70
CA ALA A 61 5.26 -5.92 -20.63
C ALA A 61 5.69 -4.47 -20.83
N LEU A 62 6.79 -4.03 -20.21
CA LEU A 62 7.35 -2.70 -20.39
C LEU A 62 7.82 -2.45 -21.83
N ASP A 63 8.46 -3.44 -22.44
CA ASP A 63 8.92 -3.35 -23.83
C ASP A 63 7.75 -3.31 -24.84
N ALA A 64 6.58 -3.84 -24.46
CA ALA A 64 5.36 -3.85 -25.28
C ALA A 64 4.45 -2.63 -25.09
N ILE A 65 4.71 -1.78 -24.10
CA ILE A 65 3.93 -0.56 -23.88
C ILE A 65 4.33 0.49 -24.93
N ASP A 66 3.41 0.78 -25.84
CA ASP A 66 3.51 1.91 -26.77
C ASP A 66 3.14 3.22 -26.03
N GLY A 67 4.13 4.00 -25.61
CA GLY A 67 3.94 5.31 -24.95
C GLY A 67 4.16 5.30 -23.43
N GLU A 68 3.61 6.28 -22.72
CA GLU A 68 3.65 6.32 -21.24
C GLU A 68 2.51 5.46 -20.68
N ALA A 69 2.83 4.36 -20.00
CA ALA A 69 1.83 3.62 -19.24
C ALA A 69 1.35 4.46 -18.05
N ASP A 70 0.04 4.56 -17.89
CA ASP A 70 -0.52 5.17 -16.71
C ASP A 70 -0.26 4.30 -15.46
N ARG A 71 -0.46 4.91 -14.29
CA ARG A 71 -0.21 4.26 -12.99
C ARG A 71 -1.02 2.98 -12.80
N ALA A 72 -2.26 2.94 -13.27
CA ALA A 72 -3.12 1.76 -13.09
C ALA A 72 -2.66 0.61 -13.98
N GLY A 73 -2.26 0.91 -15.21
CA GLY A 73 -1.63 -0.06 -16.12
C GLY A 73 -0.37 -0.67 -15.53
N LEU A 74 0.52 0.14 -14.94
CA LEU A 74 1.72 -0.37 -14.29
C LEU A 74 1.43 -1.25 -13.07
N VAL A 75 0.38 -0.93 -12.30
CA VAL A 75 -0.12 -1.79 -11.20
C VAL A 75 -0.56 -3.15 -11.73
N GLU A 76 -1.24 -3.20 -12.88
CA GLU A 76 -1.62 -4.47 -13.50
C GLU A 76 -0.42 -5.24 -14.06
N VAL A 77 0.56 -4.55 -14.65
CA VAL A 77 1.80 -5.16 -15.15
C VAL A 77 2.52 -5.94 -14.05
N VAL A 78 2.74 -5.33 -12.88
CA VAL A 78 3.43 -6.00 -11.79
C VAL A 78 2.59 -7.12 -11.16
N ARG A 79 1.25 -6.95 -11.12
CA ARG A 79 0.33 -7.98 -10.63
C ARG A 79 0.40 -9.22 -11.51
N GLN A 80 0.29 -9.03 -12.82
CA GLN A 80 0.36 -10.11 -13.79
C GLN A 80 1.73 -10.81 -13.74
N ALA A 81 2.82 -10.06 -13.54
CA ALA A 81 4.14 -10.65 -13.39
C ALA A 81 4.27 -11.58 -12.18
N VAL A 82 3.64 -11.25 -11.05
CA VAL A 82 3.58 -12.15 -9.88
C VAL A 82 2.70 -13.37 -10.15
N LEU A 83 1.58 -13.22 -10.87
CA LEU A 83 0.72 -14.35 -11.27
C LEU A 83 1.44 -15.30 -12.24
N ASP A 84 2.21 -14.76 -13.19
CA ASP A 84 3.04 -15.54 -14.10
C ASP A 84 4.11 -16.31 -13.32
N ALA A 85 4.79 -15.64 -12.37
CA ALA A 85 5.76 -16.29 -11.49
C ALA A 85 5.11 -17.39 -10.63
N ALA A 86 3.90 -17.18 -10.10
CA ALA A 86 3.17 -18.18 -9.34
C ALA A 86 2.92 -19.45 -10.16
N ARG A 87 2.47 -19.29 -11.41
CA ARG A 87 2.26 -20.40 -12.34
C ARG A 87 3.57 -21.12 -12.68
N ASP A 88 4.62 -20.38 -12.99
CA ASP A 88 5.89 -20.95 -13.45
C ASP A 88 6.61 -21.72 -12.34
N VAL A 89 6.63 -21.16 -11.11
CA VAL A 89 7.18 -21.84 -9.93
C VAL A 89 6.34 -23.07 -9.57
N TYR A 90 5.01 -23.00 -9.70
CA TYR A 90 4.13 -24.14 -9.46
C TYR A 90 4.49 -25.31 -10.39
N TRP A 91 4.58 -25.06 -11.70
CA TRP A 91 4.95 -26.11 -12.65
C TRP A 91 6.38 -26.61 -12.47
N LEU A 92 7.31 -25.75 -12.05
CA LEU A 92 8.66 -26.16 -11.70
C LEU A 92 8.67 -27.14 -10.52
N GLY A 93 7.91 -26.85 -9.45
CA GLY A 93 7.77 -27.73 -8.28
C GLY A 93 7.11 -29.07 -8.57
N HIS A 94 6.28 -29.13 -9.61
CA HIS A 94 5.59 -30.35 -10.07
C HIS A 94 6.29 -31.04 -11.25
N SER A 95 7.47 -30.55 -11.67
CA SER A 95 8.25 -31.17 -12.72
C SER A 95 9.19 -32.24 -12.14
N GLY A 96 8.82 -33.52 -12.30
CA GLY A 96 9.61 -34.66 -11.81
C GLY A 96 9.06 -35.25 -10.51
N GLU A 97 9.94 -35.52 -9.54
CA GLU A 97 9.51 -35.89 -8.17
C GLU A 97 8.90 -34.66 -7.50
N GLU A 98 7.73 -34.84 -6.88
CA GLU A 98 6.99 -33.77 -6.22
C GLU A 98 7.84 -33.17 -5.09
N ARG A 99 8.14 -31.88 -5.20
CA ARG A 99 8.93 -31.15 -4.21
C ARG A 99 8.00 -30.59 -3.15
N ALA A 100 7.88 -31.32 -2.05
CA ALA A 100 7.02 -30.90 -0.94
C ALA A 100 7.43 -29.50 -0.43
N GLY A 101 6.45 -28.60 -0.29
CA GLY A 101 6.69 -27.24 0.21
C GLY A 101 7.42 -26.30 -0.74
N PHE A 102 7.63 -26.69 -2.01
CA PHE A 102 8.33 -25.86 -2.99
C PHE A 102 7.56 -24.58 -3.32
N GLY A 103 8.18 -23.44 -3.01
CA GLY A 103 7.66 -22.16 -3.41
C GLY A 103 8.46 -21.02 -2.79
N SER A 104 7.92 -19.81 -2.84
CA SER A 104 8.67 -18.65 -2.38
C SER A 104 7.72 -17.52 -1.99
N SER A 105 8.18 -16.60 -1.15
CA SER A 105 7.63 -15.26 -1.15
C SER A 105 8.08 -14.52 -2.42
N LEU A 106 7.37 -13.47 -2.82
CA LEU A 106 7.77 -12.63 -3.93
C LEU A 106 7.27 -11.21 -3.69
N THR A 107 8.21 -10.28 -3.53
CA THR A 107 7.92 -8.86 -3.36
C THR A 107 8.74 -8.05 -4.34
N LEU A 108 8.07 -7.24 -5.16
CA LEU A 108 8.72 -6.41 -6.14
C LEU A 108 8.21 -4.97 -6.11
N VAL A 109 9.10 -4.06 -6.49
CA VAL A 109 8.87 -2.63 -6.60
C VAL A 109 9.34 -2.16 -7.97
N LEU A 110 8.44 -1.51 -8.71
CA LEU A 110 8.74 -0.81 -9.95
C LEU A 110 8.64 0.70 -9.72
N VAL A 111 9.77 1.41 -9.83
CA VAL A 111 9.86 2.87 -9.67
C VAL A 111 9.66 3.56 -11.01
N ARG A 112 8.65 4.41 -11.12
CA ARG A 112 8.35 5.21 -12.33
C ARG A 112 7.81 6.57 -11.95
N ASP A 113 8.29 7.62 -12.61
CA ASP A 113 7.68 8.96 -12.62
C ASP A 113 7.21 9.50 -11.26
N GLY A 114 8.00 9.24 -10.21
CA GLY A 114 7.72 9.66 -8.83
C GLY A 114 6.60 8.92 -8.13
N PHE A 115 6.41 7.66 -8.48
CA PHE A 115 5.69 6.69 -7.68
C PHE A 115 6.39 5.33 -7.78
N ALA A 116 6.17 4.50 -6.77
CA ALA A 116 6.51 3.10 -6.78
C ALA A 116 5.22 2.32 -7.00
N VAL A 117 5.30 1.27 -7.80
CA VAL A 117 4.27 0.25 -7.88
C VAL A 117 4.80 -0.98 -7.17
N VAL A 118 4.04 -1.48 -6.21
CA VAL A 118 4.39 -2.63 -5.38
C VAL A 118 3.50 -3.81 -5.77
N ALA A 119 4.08 -5.00 -5.91
CA ALA A 119 3.33 -6.26 -5.91
C ALA A 119 3.96 -7.22 -4.90
N HIS A 120 3.12 -7.84 -4.07
CA HIS A 120 3.56 -8.55 -2.88
C HIS A 120 2.76 -9.83 -2.65
N VAL A 121 3.48 -10.93 -2.42
CA VAL A 121 2.97 -12.20 -1.91
C VAL A 121 3.97 -12.76 -0.91
N GLY A 122 3.59 -12.85 0.36
CA GLY A 122 4.37 -13.53 1.40
C GLY A 122 4.58 -12.59 2.57
N ASP A 123 5.77 -12.57 3.14
CA ASP A 123 6.10 -11.81 4.35
C ASP A 123 7.41 -11.02 4.25
N CYS A 124 8.03 -11.02 3.06
CA CYS A 124 8.97 -9.97 2.70
C CYS A 124 8.29 -8.60 2.81
N ARG A 125 9.04 -7.58 3.25
CA ARG A 125 8.46 -6.27 3.56
C ARG A 125 9.00 -5.19 2.65
N VAL A 126 8.15 -4.20 2.36
CA VAL A 126 8.59 -2.92 1.79
C VAL A 126 8.34 -1.83 2.83
N TYR A 127 9.34 -0.98 3.06
CA TYR A 127 9.25 0.22 3.88
C TYR A 127 9.49 1.46 3.02
N LEU A 128 8.70 2.51 3.25
CA LEU A 128 8.96 3.86 2.75
C LEU A 128 9.60 4.68 3.86
N VAL A 129 10.79 5.23 3.62
CA VAL A 129 11.44 6.18 4.51
C VAL A 129 11.36 7.58 3.91
N ARG A 130 10.70 8.49 4.62
CA ARG A 130 10.44 9.87 4.21
C ARG A 130 10.59 10.80 5.41
N GLU A 131 11.33 11.90 5.22
CA GLU A 131 11.45 12.99 6.20
C GLU A 131 11.80 12.48 7.63
N GLY A 132 12.68 11.48 7.73
CA GLY A 132 13.10 10.92 9.01
C GLY A 132 12.08 10.02 9.71
N SER A 133 11.03 9.60 9.01
CA SER A 133 10.08 8.56 9.43
C SER A 133 10.14 7.38 8.47
N ALA A 134 9.98 6.16 8.98
CA ALA A 134 9.77 4.97 8.16
C ALA A 134 8.34 4.49 8.34
N SER A 135 7.75 3.89 7.31
CA SER A 135 6.50 3.15 7.44
C SER A 135 6.50 1.93 6.54
N GLN A 136 6.18 0.76 7.09
CA GLN A 136 5.92 -0.42 6.25
C GLN A 136 4.76 -0.12 5.30
N VAL A 137 4.83 -0.53 4.03
CA VAL A 137 3.75 -0.34 3.06
C VAL A 137 3.06 -1.66 2.69
N THR A 138 3.75 -2.79 2.82
CA THR A 138 3.15 -4.13 2.67
C THR A 138 2.52 -4.63 3.97
N ILE A 139 1.75 -5.71 3.87
CA ILE A 139 1.14 -6.43 5.00
C ILE A 139 1.52 -7.90 4.84
N ASP A 140 2.15 -8.49 5.86
CA ASP A 140 2.65 -9.86 5.75
C ASP A 140 1.48 -10.85 5.66
N HIS A 141 1.57 -11.79 4.74
CA HIS A 141 0.64 -12.90 4.57
C HIS A 141 1.00 -14.08 5.48
N ARG A 142 0.99 -13.86 6.80
CA ARG A 142 1.21 -14.87 7.85
C ARG A 142 -0.08 -15.22 8.57
N LEU A 143 -0.15 -16.45 9.10
CA LEU A 143 -1.31 -16.92 9.86
C LEU A 143 -1.60 -16.03 11.07
N ALA A 144 -0.58 -15.54 11.79
CA ALA A 144 -0.74 -14.63 12.92
C ALA A 144 -1.52 -13.35 12.58
N ASN A 145 -1.33 -12.81 11.36
CA ASN A 145 -2.00 -11.60 10.93
C ASN A 145 -3.48 -11.81 10.59
N GLU A 146 -3.87 -13.03 10.19
CA GLU A 146 -5.28 -13.38 9.96
C GLU A 146 -6.03 -13.76 11.26
N LEU A 147 -5.32 -14.25 12.28
CA LEU A 147 -5.91 -14.69 13.55
C LEU A 147 -6.10 -13.59 14.60
N ASP A 148 -5.69 -12.35 14.30
CA ASP A 148 -5.82 -11.18 15.20
C ASP A 148 -5.12 -11.35 16.56
N GLU A 149 -4.04 -12.17 16.62
CA GLU A 149 -3.29 -12.40 17.86
C GLU A 149 -2.25 -11.29 18.17
N GLY A 150 -2.15 -10.28 17.29
CA GLY A 150 -1.33 -9.07 17.48
C GLY A 150 0.16 -9.24 17.16
N GLU A 151 0.79 -8.16 16.68
CA GLU A 151 2.24 -8.00 16.75
C GLU A 151 2.65 -7.88 18.24
N GLU A 152 3.73 -8.57 18.61
CA GLU A 152 4.45 -8.54 19.91
C GLU A 152 4.11 -9.61 20.96
N SER A 153 4.16 -10.89 20.59
CA SER A 153 4.82 -11.86 21.47
C SER A 153 6.24 -12.07 20.95
N ALA A 154 7.26 -11.74 21.75
CA ALA A 154 8.66 -12.09 21.45
C ALA A 154 8.90 -13.61 21.28
N PHE A 155 7.86 -14.41 21.53
CA PHE A 155 7.77 -15.84 21.27
C PHE A 155 6.54 -16.12 20.41
N GLU A 156 6.64 -15.90 19.09
CA GLU A 156 5.66 -16.49 18.16
C GLU A 156 5.84 -18.00 18.14
N ALA A 157 4.76 -18.74 18.33
CA ALA A 157 4.76 -20.19 18.14
C ALA A 157 5.13 -20.52 16.68
N PRO A 158 5.80 -21.64 16.38
CA PRO A 158 6.15 -22.02 15.00
C PRO A 158 4.96 -22.00 14.03
N SER A 159 3.74 -22.29 14.52
CA SER A 159 2.50 -22.22 13.74
C SER A 159 2.07 -20.81 13.35
N GLN A 160 2.40 -19.79 14.16
CA GLN A 160 2.07 -18.38 13.91
C GLN A 160 2.93 -17.77 12.79
N ARG A 161 4.13 -18.32 12.57
CA ARG A 161 5.06 -17.95 11.49
C ARG A 161 4.72 -18.57 10.14
N ALA A 162 3.68 -19.41 10.07
CA ALA A 162 3.29 -20.06 8.83
C ALA A 162 2.80 -19.04 7.79
N LEU A 163 3.46 -19.03 6.63
CA LEU A 163 3.03 -18.30 5.45
C LEU A 163 1.73 -18.91 4.90
N ILE A 164 0.73 -18.06 4.70
CA ILE A 164 -0.60 -18.46 4.16
C ILE A 164 -0.75 -18.12 2.68
N ARG A 165 0.12 -17.25 2.14
CA ARG A 165 0.21 -16.96 0.71
C ARG A 165 1.67 -16.99 0.28
N MET A 166 1.96 -17.80 -0.72
CA MET A 166 3.28 -17.94 -1.34
C MET A 166 3.10 -18.29 -2.82
N VAL A 167 4.07 -17.94 -3.66
CA VAL A 167 4.12 -18.41 -5.05
C VAL A 167 4.58 -19.86 -5.09
N GLY A 168 4.08 -20.65 -6.03
CA GLY A 168 4.50 -22.04 -6.24
C GLY A 168 3.62 -23.12 -5.58
N ASN A 169 2.88 -22.81 -4.51
CA ASN A 169 1.98 -23.78 -3.87
C ASN A 169 0.72 -24.06 -4.71
N GLN A 170 0.20 -23.05 -5.39
CA GLN A 170 -0.94 -23.14 -6.30
C GLN A 170 -0.58 -22.44 -7.62
N PRO A 171 -1.24 -22.80 -8.75
CA PRO A 171 -0.97 -22.18 -10.05
C PRO A 171 -1.41 -20.71 -10.12
N THR A 172 -2.16 -20.24 -9.12
CA THR A 172 -2.58 -18.86 -8.96
C THR A 172 -2.54 -18.47 -7.48
N VAL A 173 -2.45 -17.19 -7.19
CA VAL A 173 -2.40 -16.63 -5.83
C VAL A 173 -3.05 -15.25 -5.80
N THR A 174 -3.61 -14.87 -4.66
CA THR A 174 -4.06 -13.49 -4.44
C THR A 174 -2.85 -12.58 -4.25
N VAL A 175 -2.71 -11.59 -5.13
CA VAL A 175 -1.58 -10.64 -5.13
C VAL A 175 -2.04 -9.28 -4.60
N ASP A 176 -1.31 -8.77 -3.60
CA ASP A 176 -1.48 -7.39 -3.14
C ASP A 176 -0.65 -6.49 -4.05
N ALA A 177 -1.32 -5.72 -4.91
CA ALA A 177 -0.66 -4.81 -5.84
C ALA A 177 -1.28 -3.41 -5.82
N PHE A 178 -0.45 -2.40 -5.59
CA PHE A 178 -0.85 -1.01 -5.35
C PHE A 178 0.28 -0.05 -5.72
N SER A 179 0.02 1.26 -5.66
CA SER A 179 1.04 2.29 -5.90
C SER A 179 1.22 3.21 -4.70
N VAL A 180 2.43 3.74 -4.55
CA VAL A 180 2.80 4.70 -3.50
C VAL A 180 3.47 5.89 -4.16
N ASP A 181 3.07 7.10 -3.80
CA ASP A 181 3.76 8.30 -4.30
C ASP A 181 5.15 8.44 -3.68
N LEU A 182 6.09 8.88 -4.51
CA LEU A 182 7.48 9.12 -4.12
C LEU A 182 7.85 10.60 -4.29
N LEU A 183 8.59 11.10 -3.31
CA LEU A 183 9.19 12.42 -3.26
C LEU A 183 10.72 12.29 -3.32
N ALA A 184 11.44 13.36 -3.64
CA ALA A 184 12.90 13.31 -3.57
C ALA A 184 13.37 12.99 -2.17
N HIS A 185 14.50 12.29 -2.12
CA HIS A 185 15.14 11.84 -0.90
C HIS A 185 14.32 10.79 -0.14
N ASP A 186 13.17 10.37 -0.66
CA ASP A 186 12.53 9.15 -0.20
C ASP A 186 13.46 7.96 -0.47
N ARG A 187 13.35 6.98 0.41
CA ARG A 187 14.02 5.69 0.25
C ARG A 187 13.01 4.57 0.39
N LEU A 188 13.23 3.51 -0.37
CA LEU A 188 12.52 2.26 -0.20
C LEU A 188 13.49 1.21 0.34
N LEU A 189 13.06 0.45 1.32
CA LEU A 189 13.73 -0.78 1.75
C LEU A 189 12.80 -1.94 1.43
N LEU A 190 13.23 -2.84 0.55
CA LEU A 190 12.66 -4.18 0.44
C LEU A 190 13.53 -5.11 1.31
N CYS A 191 12.93 -6.00 2.08
CA CYS A 191 13.71 -6.94 2.88
C CYS A 191 13.00 -8.27 3.12
N SER A 192 13.78 -9.35 3.27
CA SER A 192 13.28 -10.65 3.72
C SER A 192 12.93 -10.62 5.21
N ASP A 193 12.28 -11.68 5.68
CA ASP A 193 11.78 -11.75 7.04
C ASP A 193 12.93 -11.85 8.08
N GLY A 194 14.08 -12.39 7.68
CA GLY A 194 15.30 -12.47 8.49
C GLY A 194 15.92 -11.10 8.75
N MET A 195 15.70 -10.12 7.88
CA MET A 195 15.97 -8.72 8.23
C MET A 195 14.80 -8.11 9.01
N ALA A 196 13.56 -8.32 8.56
CA ALA A 196 12.38 -7.66 9.12
C ALA A 196 12.22 -7.89 10.63
N ARG A 197 12.49 -9.11 11.11
CA ARG A 197 12.42 -9.47 12.53
C ARG A 197 13.41 -8.73 13.44
N HIS A 198 14.47 -8.18 12.86
CA HIS A 198 15.52 -7.46 13.60
C HIS A 198 15.40 -5.94 13.46
N ILE A 199 14.37 -5.44 12.77
CA ILE A 199 14.00 -4.03 12.75
C ILE A 199 13.33 -3.70 14.09
N GLU A 200 14.01 -2.93 14.93
CA GLU A 200 13.58 -2.67 16.31
C GLU A 200 12.36 -1.75 16.39
N SER A 201 12.25 -0.80 15.46
CA SER A 201 11.10 0.10 15.30
C SER A 201 11.19 0.84 13.97
N GLU A 202 10.08 1.41 13.52
CA GLU A 202 10.05 2.31 12.36
C GLU A 202 10.98 3.54 12.57
N GLN A 203 11.10 4.06 13.80
CA GLN A 203 12.01 5.16 14.12
C GLN A 203 13.48 4.74 14.06
N TRP A 204 13.81 3.54 14.54
CA TRP A 204 15.16 2.98 14.43
C TRP A 204 15.55 2.84 12.95
N LEU A 205 14.65 2.28 12.13
CA LEU A 205 14.91 2.11 10.70
C LEU A 205 15.17 3.46 10.00
N ALA A 206 14.32 4.45 10.29
CA ALA A 206 14.49 5.79 9.74
C ALA A 206 15.80 6.45 10.17
N PHE A 207 16.29 6.15 11.38
CA PHE A 207 17.59 6.62 11.85
C PHE A 207 18.76 5.96 11.11
N GLN A 208 18.72 4.63 10.95
CA GLN A 208 19.79 3.90 10.26
C GLN A 208 19.93 4.34 8.81
N LEU A 209 18.83 4.68 8.15
CA LEU A 209 18.84 5.04 6.73
C LEU A 209 19.11 6.53 6.44
N LYS A 210 19.73 7.28 7.38
CA LYS A 210 20.02 8.73 7.21
C LYS A 210 21.23 9.08 6.33
N GLY A 211 22.13 8.13 6.03
CA GLY A 211 23.39 8.41 5.30
C GLY A 211 23.29 8.23 3.77
N ASP A 212 24.17 8.83 2.97
CA ASP A 212 24.08 8.76 1.50
C ASP A 212 24.74 7.53 0.87
N ALA A 213 25.61 6.84 1.61
CA ALA A 213 26.33 5.66 1.13
C ALA A 213 25.44 4.41 1.20
N LEU A 214 24.58 4.21 0.19
CA LEU A 214 23.64 3.09 0.12
C LEU A 214 24.31 1.72 0.36
N ASP A 215 25.49 1.49 -0.21
CA ASP A 215 26.23 0.24 -0.05
C ASP A 215 26.58 -0.03 1.42
N ALA A 216 27.10 0.98 2.12
CA ALA A 216 27.44 0.89 3.54
C ALA A 216 26.18 0.69 4.40
N LEU A 217 25.09 1.38 4.07
CA LEU A 217 23.83 1.22 4.79
C LEU A 217 23.24 -0.18 4.64
N ALA A 218 23.27 -0.74 3.42
CA ALA A 218 22.80 -2.10 3.17
C ALA A 218 23.65 -3.12 3.93
N GLU A 219 24.97 -2.94 3.94
CA GLU A 219 25.90 -3.77 4.71
C GLU A 219 25.64 -3.68 6.23
N GLU A 220 25.46 -2.46 6.77
CA GLU A 220 25.17 -2.24 8.19
C GLU A 220 23.87 -2.93 8.63
N LEU A 221 22.83 -2.93 7.80
CA LEU A 221 21.59 -3.66 8.09
C LEU A 221 21.81 -5.18 8.16
N ILE A 222 22.58 -5.73 7.23
CA ILE A 222 22.94 -7.16 7.23
C ILE A 222 23.81 -7.53 8.44
N VAL A 223 24.77 -6.69 8.80
CA VAL A 223 25.60 -6.89 10.00
C VAL A 223 24.72 -6.87 11.25
N HIS A 224 23.81 -5.90 11.37
CA HIS A 224 22.88 -5.81 12.49
C HIS A 224 22.00 -7.07 12.62
N ALA A 225 21.43 -7.57 11.53
CA ALA A 225 20.64 -8.81 11.53
C ALA A 225 21.48 -10.02 12.02
N ASN A 226 22.71 -10.14 11.55
CA ASN A 226 23.62 -11.20 11.97
C ASN A 226 24.07 -11.07 13.43
N ASP A 227 24.29 -9.86 13.92
CA ASP A 227 24.67 -9.59 15.31
C ASP A 227 23.53 -9.84 16.30
N LYS A 228 22.27 -9.73 15.85
CA LYS A 228 21.08 -10.04 16.64
C LYS A 228 20.74 -11.53 16.74
N GLY A 229 21.50 -12.40 16.09
CA GLY A 229 21.35 -13.86 16.18
C GLY A 229 21.64 -14.57 14.87
N GLY A 230 21.31 -13.93 13.74
CA GLY A 230 21.51 -14.48 12.41
C GLY A 230 20.84 -15.86 12.24
N GLU A 231 19.64 -16.01 12.79
CA GLU A 231 18.91 -17.29 12.80
C GLU A 231 18.39 -17.68 11.41
N ASP A 232 18.29 -16.69 10.51
CA ASP A 232 17.81 -16.87 9.15
C ASP A 232 18.67 -16.17 8.11
N ASN A 233 18.35 -16.43 6.85
CA ASN A 233 18.84 -15.64 5.74
C ASN A 233 18.32 -14.20 5.85
N ALA A 234 19.19 -13.23 5.59
CA ALA A 234 18.84 -11.83 5.63
C ALA A 234 19.16 -11.19 4.30
N THR A 235 18.16 -10.56 3.70
CA THR A 235 18.28 -9.88 2.41
C THR A 235 17.64 -8.51 2.47
N VAL A 236 18.33 -7.52 1.91
CA VAL A 236 17.88 -6.15 1.79
C VAL A 236 18.11 -5.63 0.39
N VAL A 237 17.18 -4.83 -0.12
CA VAL A 237 17.36 -3.99 -1.31
C VAL A 237 16.96 -2.58 -0.93
N LEU A 238 17.95 -1.68 -0.90
CA LEU A 238 17.77 -0.26 -0.66
C LEU A 238 17.67 0.48 -1.98
N VAL A 239 16.63 1.31 -2.14
CA VAL A 239 16.44 2.16 -3.31
C VAL A 239 16.42 3.61 -2.85
N ALA A 240 17.35 4.43 -3.33
CA ALA A 240 17.31 5.89 -3.14
C ALA A 240 16.75 6.59 -4.37
N LEU A 241 16.09 7.71 -4.11
CA LEU A 241 15.49 8.56 -5.12
C LEU A 241 16.15 9.93 -5.07
N ASP A 242 17.02 10.18 -6.03
CA ASP A 242 17.73 11.43 -6.14
C ASP A 242 17.04 12.37 -7.15
N PRO A 243 16.89 13.66 -6.80
CA PRO A 243 16.34 14.64 -7.71
C PRO A 243 17.27 14.79 -8.92
N SER A 244 16.73 14.66 -10.13
CA SER A 244 17.53 14.92 -11.33
C SER A 244 17.66 16.44 -11.56
N PRO A 245 18.79 16.93 -12.11
CA PRO A 245 18.93 18.34 -12.48
C PRO A 245 17.85 18.74 -13.50
N GLY A 246 16.87 19.54 -13.07
CA GLY A 246 15.73 19.99 -13.90
C GLY A 246 14.34 19.60 -13.38
N GLU A 247 14.25 18.72 -12.38
CA GLU A 247 12.96 18.24 -11.84
C GLU A 247 12.43 19.01 -10.63
N LEU A 248 13.21 19.93 -10.06
CA LEU A 248 12.89 20.65 -8.81
C LEU A 248 11.51 21.34 -8.79
N GLU A 249 11.00 21.78 -9.93
CA GLU A 249 9.65 22.37 -10.00
C GLU A 249 8.55 21.31 -10.06
N ARG A 250 8.76 20.20 -10.78
CA ARG A 250 7.83 19.05 -10.81
C ARG A 250 7.76 18.38 -9.43
N GLU A 251 8.92 18.28 -8.79
CA GLU A 251 9.15 17.87 -7.41
C GLU A 251 8.33 18.71 -6.43
N ARG A 252 8.51 20.04 -6.43
CA ARG A 252 7.76 20.95 -5.56
C ARG A 252 6.26 20.78 -5.72
N ARG A 253 5.78 20.65 -6.96
CA ARG A 253 4.36 20.39 -7.25
C ARG A 253 3.92 19.03 -6.70
N ARG A 254 4.73 17.98 -6.84
CA ARG A 254 4.41 16.64 -6.34
C ARG A 254 4.40 16.59 -4.82
N SER A 255 5.42 17.14 -4.17
CA SER A 255 5.50 17.30 -2.71
C SER A 255 4.26 18.03 -2.19
N THR A 256 3.93 19.19 -2.77
CA THR A 256 2.73 19.95 -2.41
C THR A 256 1.45 19.12 -2.61
N ALA A 257 1.35 18.33 -3.69
CA ALA A 257 0.19 17.50 -3.96
C ALA A 257 0.07 16.30 -3.01
N VAL A 258 1.18 15.65 -2.63
CA VAL A 258 1.20 14.56 -1.64
C VAL A 258 0.83 15.10 -0.26
N SER A 259 1.48 16.17 0.18
CA SER A 259 1.17 16.82 1.46
C SER A 259 -0.27 17.32 1.51
N GLY A 260 -0.79 17.88 0.41
CA GLY A 260 -2.19 18.30 0.30
C GLY A 260 -3.16 17.13 0.50
N ARG A 261 -2.88 15.96 -0.08
CA ARG A 261 -3.69 14.75 0.06
C ARG A 261 -3.64 14.16 1.47
N LEU A 262 -2.45 14.08 2.07
CA LEU A 262 -2.29 13.62 3.45
C LEU A 262 -3.02 14.55 4.43
N ASN A 263 -2.91 15.88 4.23
CA ASN A 263 -3.61 16.87 5.04
C ASN A 263 -5.13 16.77 4.88
N ALA A 264 -5.63 16.52 3.66
CA ALA A 264 -7.06 16.30 3.42
C ALA A 264 -7.56 15.05 4.13
N LEU A 265 -6.84 13.92 4.04
CA LEU A 265 -7.17 12.70 4.80
C LEU A 265 -7.17 12.95 6.31
N ALA A 266 -6.17 13.65 6.82
CA ALA A 266 -6.06 13.97 8.25
C ALA A 266 -7.21 14.86 8.77
N ARG A 267 -8.04 15.46 7.91
CA ARG A 267 -9.24 16.22 8.32
C ARG A 267 -10.50 15.37 8.42
N VAL A 268 -10.50 14.17 7.84
CA VAL A 268 -11.63 13.25 7.95
C VAL A 268 -11.69 12.72 9.38
N PHE A 269 -12.87 12.73 10.01
CA PHE A 269 -13.05 12.27 11.40
C PHE A 269 -12.51 10.84 11.63
N LEU A 270 -12.64 9.99 10.60
CA LEU A 270 -12.07 8.64 10.51
C LEU A 270 -10.57 8.61 10.76
N PHE A 271 -9.82 9.55 10.19
CA PHE A 271 -8.36 9.47 10.10
C PHE A 271 -7.61 10.54 10.89
N GLN A 272 -8.32 11.48 11.52
CA GLN A 272 -7.73 12.68 12.13
C GLN A 272 -6.67 12.48 13.22
N SER A 273 -6.56 11.28 13.81
CA SER A 273 -5.51 10.96 14.78
C SER A 273 -4.54 9.90 14.30
N LEU A 274 -4.61 9.52 13.02
CA LEU A 274 -3.68 8.56 12.49
C LEU A 274 -2.32 9.24 12.30
N PRO A 275 -1.22 8.60 12.74
CA PRO A 275 0.12 9.06 12.38
C PRO A 275 0.30 9.06 10.86
N VAL A 276 1.20 9.92 10.37
CA VAL A 276 1.44 10.13 8.93
C VAL A 276 1.76 8.82 8.19
N GLY A 277 2.44 7.88 8.84
CA GLY A 277 2.70 6.55 8.27
C GLY A 277 1.43 5.76 7.97
N LEU A 278 0.43 5.80 8.87
CA LEU A 278 -0.86 5.14 8.63
C LEU A 278 -1.72 5.91 7.64
N LEU A 279 -1.68 7.25 7.65
CA LEU A 279 -2.35 8.07 6.62
C LEU A 279 -1.80 7.78 5.21
N SER A 280 -0.48 7.61 5.10
CA SER A 280 0.16 7.27 3.83
C SER A 280 -0.32 5.92 3.31
N ARG A 281 -0.56 4.94 4.19
CA ARG A 281 -1.19 3.65 3.85
C ARG A 281 -2.65 3.80 3.45
N VAL A 282 -3.44 4.60 4.16
CA VAL A 282 -4.83 4.86 3.71
C VAL A 282 -4.82 5.41 2.29
N LEU A 283 -3.90 6.34 2.00
CA LEU A 283 -3.75 6.95 0.69
C LEU A 283 -3.39 5.95 -0.42
N THR A 284 -2.69 4.83 -0.14
CA THR A 284 -2.40 3.80 -1.15
C THR A 284 -3.63 3.05 -1.63
N HIS A 285 -4.72 3.07 -0.84
CA HIS A 285 -6.02 2.50 -1.20
C HIS A 285 -7.02 3.56 -1.70
N CYS A 286 -6.58 4.82 -1.85
CA CYS A 286 -7.40 5.89 -2.41
C CYS A 286 -7.15 6.06 -3.90
N GLU A 287 -8.23 6.25 -4.66
CA GLU A 287 -8.18 6.72 -6.03
C GLU A 287 -8.12 8.26 -6.05
N VAL A 288 -7.28 8.84 -6.91
CA VAL A 288 -7.21 10.29 -7.11
C VAL A 288 -7.98 10.65 -8.38
N ARG A 289 -9.03 11.48 -8.27
CA ARG A 289 -9.79 11.97 -9.42
C ARG A 289 -9.62 13.47 -9.59
N LYS A 290 -9.38 13.90 -10.82
CA LYS A 290 -9.29 15.32 -11.22
C LYS A 290 -10.49 15.64 -12.10
N LEU A 291 -11.25 16.65 -11.70
CA LEU A 291 -12.50 17.07 -12.32
C LEU A 291 -12.32 18.47 -12.91
N ALA A 292 -12.86 18.70 -14.10
CA ALA A 292 -13.09 20.02 -14.64
C ALA A 292 -14.36 20.64 -14.02
N ALA A 293 -14.51 21.95 -14.15
CA ALA A 293 -15.72 22.64 -13.73
C ALA A 293 -16.92 22.09 -14.52
N GLY A 294 -17.98 21.71 -13.81
CA GLY A 294 -19.19 21.09 -14.35
C GLY A 294 -19.17 19.56 -14.41
N ASP A 295 -18.02 18.90 -14.21
CA ASP A 295 -17.96 17.44 -14.22
C ASP A 295 -18.74 16.86 -13.05
N VAL A 296 -19.52 15.81 -13.32
CA VAL A 296 -20.28 15.07 -12.31
C VAL A 296 -19.42 13.92 -11.79
N LEU A 297 -19.20 13.89 -10.48
CA LEU A 297 -18.45 12.83 -9.80
C LEU A 297 -19.36 11.64 -9.43
N ILE A 298 -20.56 11.93 -8.93
CA ILE A 298 -21.58 10.95 -8.54
C ILE A 298 -22.93 11.52 -8.96
N GLU A 299 -23.76 10.72 -9.62
CA GLU A 299 -25.14 11.07 -9.96
C GLU A 299 -26.10 10.63 -8.86
N GLU A 300 -27.14 11.41 -8.60
CA GLU A 300 -28.24 11.02 -7.72
C GLU A 300 -28.86 9.69 -8.18
N GLY A 301 -29.06 8.76 -7.24
CA GLY A 301 -29.55 7.41 -7.52
C GLY A 301 -28.47 6.40 -7.95
N ALA A 302 -27.24 6.85 -8.25
CA ALA A 302 -26.15 5.93 -8.58
C ALA A 302 -25.69 5.12 -7.35
N PRO A 303 -25.24 3.86 -7.52
CA PRO A 303 -24.64 3.11 -6.42
C PRO A 303 -23.39 3.83 -5.90
N CYS A 304 -23.34 4.04 -4.58
CA CYS A 304 -22.25 4.71 -3.90
C CYS A 304 -21.69 3.82 -2.79
N ASP A 305 -20.40 3.52 -2.89
CA ASP A 305 -19.63 2.69 -1.96
C ASP A 305 -18.35 3.40 -1.49
N GLN A 306 -18.24 4.71 -1.70
CA GLN A 306 -17.00 5.45 -1.54
C GLN A 306 -17.13 6.63 -0.57
N LEU A 307 -16.10 6.81 0.24
CA LEU A 307 -15.80 8.07 0.93
C LEU A 307 -15.08 8.99 -0.06
N VAL A 308 -15.61 10.19 -0.28
CA VAL A 308 -14.99 11.22 -1.11
C VAL A 308 -14.46 12.33 -0.21
N VAL A 309 -13.21 12.74 -0.43
CA VAL A 309 -12.58 13.87 0.26
C VAL A 309 -12.09 14.88 -0.77
N VAL A 310 -12.45 16.15 -0.60
CA VAL A 310 -12.03 17.23 -1.50
C VAL A 310 -10.64 17.69 -1.09
N VAL A 311 -9.65 17.52 -1.95
CA VAL A 311 -8.26 17.96 -1.69
C VAL A 311 -8.08 19.41 -2.09
N LYS A 312 -8.66 19.80 -3.22
CA LYS A 312 -8.62 21.15 -3.78
C LYS A 312 -9.88 21.40 -4.60
N GLY A 313 -10.37 22.63 -4.59
CA GLY A 313 -11.59 23.02 -5.29
C GLY A 313 -12.81 22.82 -4.42
N ALA A 314 -13.96 22.63 -5.06
CA ALA A 314 -15.25 22.41 -4.40
C ALA A 314 -16.17 21.49 -5.20
N LEU A 315 -17.05 20.79 -4.49
CA LEU A 315 -18.14 20.00 -5.05
C LEU A 315 -19.48 20.56 -4.56
N ASP A 316 -20.37 20.91 -5.48
CA ASP A 316 -21.77 21.15 -5.15
C ASP A 316 -22.49 19.82 -4.94
N VAL A 317 -23.29 19.79 -3.88
CA VAL A 317 -24.25 18.75 -3.59
C VAL A 317 -25.59 19.21 -4.15
N ARG A 318 -26.14 18.47 -5.12
CA ARG A 318 -27.37 18.85 -5.82
C ARG A 318 -28.45 17.79 -5.67
N ARG A 319 -29.70 18.20 -5.46
CA ARG A 319 -30.88 17.33 -5.60
C ARG A 319 -31.76 17.88 -6.72
N GLY A 320 -31.85 17.12 -7.81
CA GLY A 320 -32.35 17.66 -9.07
C GLY A 320 -31.61 18.95 -9.48
N ASP A 321 -32.35 20.05 -9.67
CA ASP A 321 -31.80 21.34 -10.10
C ASP A 321 -31.34 22.26 -8.95
N GLU A 322 -31.58 21.88 -7.69
CA GLU A 322 -31.28 22.71 -6.52
C GLU A 322 -29.89 22.39 -5.94
N VAL A 323 -29.11 23.43 -5.62
CA VAL A 323 -27.86 23.29 -4.86
C VAL A 323 -28.18 23.30 -3.39
N CYS A 324 -27.87 22.19 -2.74
CA CYS A 324 -28.19 21.94 -1.36
C CYS A 324 -27.05 22.31 -0.40
N GLY A 325 -25.82 22.23 -0.89
CA GLY A 325 -24.62 22.53 -0.13
C GLY A 325 -23.39 22.46 -1.02
N THR A 326 -22.26 22.89 -0.49
CA THR A 326 -20.97 22.86 -1.19
C THR A 326 -19.91 22.30 -0.25
N ILE A 327 -19.21 21.26 -0.70
CA ILE A 327 -18.10 20.63 0.01
C ILE A 327 -16.81 21.29 -0.48
N GLU A 328 -16.18 22.09 0.38
CA GLU A 328 -14.94 22.79 0.09
C GLU A 328 -13.69 21.91 0.35
N ALA A 329 -12.51 22.42 0.00
CA ALA A 329 -11.24 21.75 0.25
C ALA A 329 -11.04 21.40 1.74
N GLY A 330 -10.80 20.12 2.00
CA GLY A 330 -10.72 19.52 3.33
C GLY A 330 -12.05 18.94 3.84
N GLY A 331 -13.17 19.23 3.16
CA GLY A 331 -14.46 18.60 3.38
C GLY A 331 -14.53 17.19 2.79
N HIS A 332 -15.51 16.41 3.24
CA HIS A 332 -15.68 15.02 2.84
C HIS A 332 -17.15 14.57 2.96
N THR A 333 -17.51 13.53 2.21
CA THR A 333 -18.86 12.94 2.23
C THR A 333 -18.82 11.44 1.94
N GLY A 334 -19.90 10.73 2.27
CA GLY A 334 -20.05 9.31 1.94
C GLY A 334 -19.37 8.33 2.92
N ALA A 335 -18.86 8.79 4.08
CA ALA A 335 -18.18 7.92 5.05
C ALA A 335 -19.00 6.67 5.47
N PRO A 336 -20.33 6.75 5.71
CA PRO A 336 -21.14 5.57 6.05
C PRO A 336 -21.23 4.52 4.94
N THR A 337 -21.01 4.92 3.68
CA THR A 337 -21.08 4.00 2.54
C THR A 337 -19.97 2.96 2.56
N LEU A 338 -18.85 3.25 3.26
CA LEU A 338 -17.76 2.30 3.51
C LEU A 338 -18.22 1.08 4.30
N LEU A 339 -19.20 1.23 5.20
CA LEU A 339 -19.77 0.12 5.96
C LEU A 339 -20.91 -0.55 5.20
N ARG A 340 -21.78 0.25 4.59
CA ARG A 340 -22.95 -0.23 3.87
C ARG A 340 -23.18 0.62 2.63
N PRO A 341 -22.95 0.09 1.41
CA PRO A 341 -23.21 0.81 0.17
C PRO A 341 -24.68 1.19 0.06
N ARG A 342 -24.94 2.32 -0.56
CA ARG A 342 -26.29 2.89 -0.73
C ARG A 342 -26.36 3.63 -2.06
N GLU A 343 -27.58 3.91 -2.52
CA GLU A 343 -27.77 4.85 -3.61
C GLU A 343 -27.43 6.27 -3.15
N ALA A 344 -26.76 7.03 -4.01
CA ALA A 344 -26.43 8.42 -3.78
C ALA A 344 -27.72 9.24 -3.65
N ARG A 345 -27.80 10.05 -2.59
CA ARG A 345 -28.97 10.90 -2.31
C ARG A 345 -28.94 12.24 -3.04
N SER A 346 -27.83 12.53 -3.69
CA SER A 346 -27.55 13.78 -4.37
C SER A 346 -26.49 13.56 -5.42
N THR A 347 -26.50 14.46 -6.39
CA THR A 347 -25.44 14.58 -7.40
C THR A 347 -24.29 15.40 -6.82
N LEU A 348 -23.07 14.90 -6.93
CA LEU A 348 -21.86 15.64 -6.61
C LEU A 348 -21.26 16.19 -7.89
N GLN A 349 -21.23 17.51 -8.03
CA GLN A 349 -20.75 18.18 -9.24
C GLN A 349 -19.62 19.17 -8.93
N ALA A 350 -18.55 19.14 -9.72
CA ALA A 350 -17.45 20.07 -9.55
C ALA A 350 -17.84 21.50 -9.93
N VAL A 351 -17.70 22.44 -9.00
CA VAL A 351 -17.99 23.87 -9.25
C VAL A 351 -16.87 24.51 -10.06
N GLU A 352 -15.64 24.08 -9.78
CA GLU A 352 -14.43 24.55 -10.41
C GLU A 352 -13.49 23.37 -10.69
N LYS A 353 -12.23 23.63 -11.05
CA LYS A 353 -11.24 22.57 -11.20
C LYS A 353 -10.98 21.91 -9.84
N THR A 354 -11.55 20.74 -9.63
CA THR A 354 -11.57 20.05 -8.35
C THR A 354 -10.69 18.80 -8.39
N THR A 355 -9.98 18.52 -7.30
CA THR A 355 -9.24 17.28 -7.10
C THR A 355 -9.78 16.61 -5.85
N VAL A 356 -10.21 15.36 -5.99
CA VAL A 356 -10.72 14.56 -4.88
C VAL A 356 -9.90 13.29 -4.72
N ILE A 357 -9.93 12.75 -3.52
CA ILE A 357 -9.52 11.37 -3.24
C ILE A 357 -10.76 10.58 -2.85
N ALA A 358 -10.89 9.37 -3.41
CA ALA A 358 -11.98 8.46 -3.15
C ALA A 358 -11.43 7.18 -2.51
N LEU A 359 -11.93 6.83 -1.33
CA LEU A 359 -11.69 5.53 -0.71
C LEU A 359 -12.92 4.67 -0.93
N HIS A 360 -12.83 3.64 -1.77
CA HIS A 360 -13.91 2.68 -1.96
C HIS A 360 -14.03 1.72 -0.78
N GLN A 361 -15.23 1.17 -0.59
CA GLN A 361 -15.54 0.20 0.45
C GLN A 361 -14.55 -0.97 0.43
N LEU A 362 -14.22 -1.49 -0.75
CA LEU A 362 -13.27 -2.59 -0.87
C LEU A 362 -11.91 -2.20 -0.30
N GLY A 363 -11.38 -1.03 -0.67
CA GLY A 363 -10.11 -0.51 -0.15
C GLY A 363 -10.14 -0.29 1.37
N PHE A 364 -11.26 0.23 1.90
CA PHE A 364 -11.45 0.37 3.34
C PHE A 364 -11.42 -0.98 4.06
N TRP A 365 -12.13 -2.00 3.57
CA TRP A 365 -12.10 -3.33 4.20
C TRP A 365 -10.77 -4.04 4.04
N THR A 366 -10.03 -3.80 2.95
CA THR A 366 -8.65 -4.27 2.82
C THR A 366 -7.79 -3.69 3.94
N LEU A 367 -7.88 -2.38 4.20
CA LEU A 367 -7.18 -1.72 5.31
C LEU A 367 -7.57 -2.27 6.69
N VAL A 368 -8.87 -2.44 6.93
CA VAL A 368 -9.42 -2.95 8.21
C VAL A 368 -8.94 -4.37 8.48
N LYS A 369 -8.99 -5.25 7.48
CA LYS A 369 -8.58 -6.66 7.61
C LYS A 369 -7.06 -6.80 7.74
N ALA A 370 -6.32 -5.98 7.02
CA ALA A 370 -4.86 -5.99 7.04
C ALA A 370 -4.26 -5.67 8.41
N ARG A 371 -4.95 -4.85 9.21
CA ARG A 371 -4.51 -4.46 10.55
C ARG A 371 -5.70 -4.36 11.49
N PRO A 372 -6.04 -5.43 12.19
CA PRO A 372 -7.23 -5.44 13.06
C PRO A 372 -7.26 -4.31 14.09
N ARG A 373 -6.13 -3.91 14.69
CA ARG A 373 -6.07 -2.75 15.60
C ARG A 373 -6.44 -1.42 14.92
N LEU A 374 -5.94 -1.20 13.70
CA LEU A 374 -6.34 -0.04 12.89
C LEU A 374 -7.83 -0.15 12.53
N GLY A 375 -8.26 -1.35 12.11
CA GLY A 375 -9.63 -1.67 11.79
C GLY A 375 -10.58 -1.34 12.94
N ILE A 376 -10.31 -1.83 14.15
CA ILE A 376 -11.07 -1.55 15.36
C ILE A 376 -11.12 -0.04 15.60
N ASN A 377 -10.00 0.68 15.53
CA ASN A 377 -10.01 2.13 15.76
C ASN A 377 -10.86 2.88 14.73
N LEU A 378 -10.80 2.50 13.45
CA LEU A 378 -11.61 3.10 12.39
C LEU A 378 -13.10 2.77 12.55
N LEU A 379 -13.42 1.51 12.88
CA LEU A 379 -14.79 1.05 13.11
C LEU A 379 -15.40 1.71 14.36
N GLU A 380 -14.67 1.79 15.47
CA GLU A 380 -15.10 2.50 16.67
C GLU A 380 -15.42 3.96 16.36
N ARG A 381 -14.58 4.66 15.59
CA ARG A 381 -14.85 6.04 15.16
C ARG A 381 -16.10 6.17 14.31
N LEU A 382 -16.30 5.27 13.35
CA LEU A 382 -17.51 5.23 12.54
C LEU A 382 -18.75 5.03 13.41
N VAL A 383 -18.70 4.09 14.35
CA VAL A 383 -19.81 3.80 15.26
C VAL A 383 -20.11 5.01 16.15
N VAL A 384 -19.09 5.66 16.71
CA VAL A 384 -19.25 6.86 17.54
C VAL A 384 -19.88 8.01 16.73
N GLU A 385 -19.41 8.24 15.50
CA GLU A 385 -19.93 9.33 14.67
C GLU A 385 -21.37 9.06 14.21
N LEU A 386 -21.67 7.84 13.75
CA LEU A 386 -23.04 7.44 13.42
C LEU A 386 -23.99 7.58 14.63
N GLY A 387 -23.49 7.30 15.85
CA GLY A 387 -24.24 7.52 17.09
C GLY A 387 -24.59 9.00 17.30
N ARG A 388 -23.61 9.90 17.15
CA ARG A 388 -23.84 11.35 17.25
C ARG A 388 -24.85 11.86 16.23
N GLU A 389 -24.81 11.34 15.00
CA GLU A 389 -25.74 11.73 13.94
C GLU A 389 -27.16 11.23 14.20
N LEU A 390 -27.30 10.03 14.75
CA LEU A 390 -28.58 9.49 15.17
C LEU A 390 -29.17 10.36 16.27
N ASP A 391 -28.38 10.71 17.29
CA ASP A 391 -28.80 11.61 18.38
C ASP A 391 -29.24 12.99 17.84
N ALA A 392 -28.47 13.56 16.91
CA ALA A 392 -28.80 14.84 16.27
C ALA A 392 -30.06 14.76 15.39
N SER A 393 -30.36 13.59 14.81
CA SER A 393 -31.56 13.38 14.01
C SER A 393 -32.79 13.18 14.88
N ILE A 394 -32.65 12.44 16.00
CA ILE A 394 -33.70 12.28 17.01
C ILE A 394 -34.05 13.64 17.62
N ALA A 395 -33.05 14.45 18.00
CA ALA A 395 -33.29 15.79 18.54
C ALA A 395 -34.07 16.71 17.57
N ARG A 396 -33.80 16.61 16.26
CA ARG A 396 -34.54 17.37 15.23
C ARG A 396 -35.99 16.93 15.09
N LEU A 397 -36.27 15.64 15.25
CA LEU A 397 -37.62 15.09 15.24
C LEU A 397 -38.41 15.50 16.50
N ASP A 398 -37.75 15.47 17.66
CA ASP A 398 -38.36 15.89 18.94
C ASP A 398 -38.67 17.39 18.98
N ASP A 399 -37.89 18.23 18.29
CA ASP A 399 -38.12 19.68 18.15
C ASP A 399 -39.27 20.04 17.18
N GLY A 400 -39.97 19.07 16.59
CA GLY A 400 -41.18 19.29 15.80
C GLY A 400 -40.97 20.02 14.47
N ARG A 401 -39.72 20.12 13.97
CA ARG A 401 -39.45 20.56 12.60
C ARG A 401 -39.57 19.38 11.66
N ASP A 402 -40.76 19.21 11.09
CA ASP A 402 -41.01 18.32 9.96
C ASP A 402 -40.39 18.92 8.68
N ASP A 403 -39.06 19.03 8.65
CA ASP A 403 -38.30 19.26 7.43
C ASP A 403 -38.08 17.91 6.76
N THR A 404 -39.10 17.43 6.05
CA THR A 404 -38.97 16.33 5.07
C THR A 404 -37.99 16.65 3.93
N ASN A 405 -37.42 17.87 3.94
CA ASN A 405 -36.37 18.35 3.04
C ASN A 405 -34.98 18.52 3.71
N ALA A 406 -34.80 18.02 4.93
CA ALA A 406 -33.52 18.14 5.63
C ALA A 406 -32.42 17.32 4.92
N LEU A 407 -31.40 18.04 4.47
CA LEU A 407 -30.20 17.48 3.87
C LEU A 407 -29.50 16.51 4.80
N ASP A 408 -28.84 15.52 4.18
CA ASP A 408 -27.99 14.59 4.88
C ASP A 408 -26.93 15.39 5.64
N PRO A 409 -26.65 15.14 6.94
CA PRO A 409 -25.57 15.83 7.65
C PRO A 409 -24.21 15.79 6.92
N TYR A 410 -23.98 14.82 6.02
CA TYR A 410 -22.81 14.76 5.12
C TYR A 410 -22.85 15.71 3.91
N GLU A 411 -23.88 16.55 3.79
CA GLU A 411 -24.04 17.57 2.74
C GLU A 411 -23.92 19.00 3.30
N ARG A 412 -23.67 19.15 4.61
CA ARG A 412 -23.55 20.45 5.31
C ARG A 412 -22.14 20.76 5.86
N LEU A 413 -21.13 19.95 5.55
CA LEU A 413 -19.72 20.13 5.93
C LEU A 413 -18.84 20.05 4.68
#